data_AF-W9SXG5-F1
#
_entry.id   AF-W9SXG5-F1
#
_cell.length_a   1.000
_cell.length_b   1.000
_cell.length_c   1.000
_cell.angle_alpha   90.00
_cell.angle_beta   90.00
_cell.angle_gamma   90.00
#
_symmetry.space_group_name_H-M   'P 1'
#
loop_
_entity.id
_entity.type
_entity.pdbx_description
1 polymer ?
#
loop_
_entity_poly.entity_id
_entity_poly.type
_entity_poly.pdbx_seq_one_letter_code
_entity_poly.pdbx_strand_id
1 'polypeptide(L)'
;MIVSPTTLLATLRVIDSLWRQERQSQNAREIAERAGALYDKFVAFIQDLDEIGNRLQQLDRAYLSARNKLSDGRGNLVGRAEQLKSLGARASKRLPGDWLERAGADLVDEVPPRGDTGQRAAQSLKPEA
;
A
#
# COMPACT_ATOMS: atom_id res chain seq x y z
N MET A 1 54.56 -16.07 -64.14
CA MET A 1 53.33 -16.80 -63.79
C MET A 1 52.14 -16.04 -64.34
N ILE A 2 51.40 -16.64 -65.28
CA ILE A 2 50.14 -16.07 -65.77
C ILE A 2 49.07 -16.51 -64.78
N VAL A 3 48.34 -15.55 -64.23
CA VAL A 3 47.26 -15.82 -63.29
C VAL A 3 46.12 -16.48 -64.08
N SER A 4 45.80 -17.73 -63.76
CA SER A 4 44.67 -18.45 -64.38
C SER A 4 43.35 -17.94 -63.80
N PRO A 5 42.27 -17.78 -64.60
CA PRO A 5 40.94 -17.37 -64.12
C PRO A 5 40.43 -18.15 -62.91
N THR A 6 40.78 -19.43 -62.80
CA THR A 6 40.43 -20.29 -61.66
C THR A 6 41.11 -19.88 -60.35
N THR A 7 42.34 -19.38 -60.39
CA THR A 7 43.07 -18.91 -59.20
C THR A 7 42.46 -17.61 -58.66
N LEU A 8 42.02 -16.70 -59.55
CA LEU A 8 41.31 -15.48 -59.16
C LEU A 8 39.93 -15.78 -58.55
N LEU A 9 39.20 -16.75 -59.09
CA LEU A 9 37.90 -17.15 -58.54
C LEU A 9 38.06 -17.78 -57.15
N ALA A 10 39.12 -18.58 -56.96
CA ALA A 10 39.44 -19.17 -55.67
C ALA A 10 39.80 -18.11 -54.62
N THR A 11 40.63 -17.11 -54.97
CA THR A 11 40.98 -16.02 -54.04
C THR A 11 39.78 -15.14 -53.71
N LEU A 12 38.88 -14.85 -54.65
CA LEU A 12 37.66 -14.09 -54.39
C LEU A 12 36.73 -14.81 -53.40
N ARG A 13 36.58 -16.14 -53.51
CA ARG A 13 35.81 -16.96 -52.56
C ARG A 13 36.42 -16.97 -51.16
N VAL A 14 37.75 -16.99 -51.06
CA VAL A 14 38.45 -16.88 -49.78
C VAL A 14 38.17 -15.51 -49.15
N ILE A 15 38.21 -14.44 -49.92
CA ILE A 15 37.88 -13.09 -49.43
C ILE A 15 36.41 -13.02 -48.97
N ASP A 16 35.43 -13.55 -49.73
CA ASP A 16 34.03 -13.59 -49.29
C ASP A 16 33.86 -14.38 -47.98
N SER A 17 34.56 -15.51 -47.86
CA SER A 17 34.54 -16.34 -46.66
C SER A 17 35.14 -15.61 -45.45
N LEU A 18 36.24 -14.87 -45.64
CA LEU A 18 36.88 -14.06 -44.61
C LEU A 18 35.93 -12.97 -44.11
N TRP A 19 35.25 -12.26 -45.03
CA TRP A 19 34.27 -11.24 -44.67
C TRP A 19 33.05 -11.82 -43.95
N ARG A 20 32.57 -12.99 -44.35
CA ARG A 20 31.48 -13.69 -43.63
C ARG A 20 31.90 -14.04 -42.20
N GLN A 21 33.10 -14.59 -42.04
CA GLN A 21 33.64 -14.95 -40.73
C GLN A 21 33.82 -13.71 -39.84
N GLU A 22 34.36 -12.62 -40.39
CA GLU A 22 34.54 -11.36 -39.68
C GLU A 22 33.19 -10.79 -39.19
N ARG A 23 32.18 -10.72 -40.07
CA ARG A 23 30.82 -10.28 -39.68
C ARG A 23 30.20 -11.17 -38.61
N GLN A 24 30.39 -12.49 -38.72
CA GLN A 24 29.87 -13.43 -37.72
C GLN A 24 30.56 -13.25 -36.36
N SER A 25 31.88 -13.02 -36.35
CA SER A 25 32.66 -12.72 -35.15
C SER A 25 32.18 -11.43 -34.48
N GLN A 26 32.00 -10.35 -35.27
CA GLN A 26 31.49 -9.07 -34.76
C GLN A 26 30.07 -9.21 -34.19
N ASN A 27 29.17 -9.88 -34.91
CA ASN A 27 27.82 -10.12 -34.43
C ASN A 27 27.80 -10.93 -33.12
N ALA A 28 28.61 -11.99 -33.03
CA ALA A 28 28.72 -12.80 -31.81
C ALA A 28 29.21 -11.96 -30.62
N ARG A 29 30.18 -11.06 -30.86
CA ARG A 29 30.70 -10.16 -29.83
C ARG A 29 29.66 -9.14 -29.38
N GLU A 30 28.94 -8.51 -30.30
CA GLU A 30 27.85 -7.60 -29.95
C GLU A 30 26.74 -8.31 -29.16
N ILE A 31 26.37 -9.53 -29.55
CA ILE A 31 25.38 -10.33 -28.82
C ILE A 31 25.86 -10.59 -27.39
N ALA A 32 27.13 -10.98 -27.21
CA ALA A 32 27.69 -11.24 -25.90
C ALA A 32 27.71 -9.98 -25.00
N GLU A 33 28.12 -8.84 -25.56
CA GLU A 33 28.14 -7.56 -24.81
C GLU A 33 26.72 -7.13 -24.40
N ARG A 34 25.76 -7.20 -25.33
CA ARG A 34 24.36 -6.87 -25.05
C ARG A 34 23.73 -7.84 -24.06
N ALA A 35 24.04 -9.14 -24.16
CA ALA A 35 23.56 -10.15 -23.24
C ALA A 35 24.10 -9.95 -21.83
N GLY A 36 25.38 -9.59 -21.69
CA GLY A 36 25.99 -9.22 -20.40
C GLY A 36 25.28 -8.02 -19.78
N ALA A 37 25.15 -6.92 -20.53
CA ALA A 37 24.46 -5.73 -20.04
C ALA A 37 23.00 -5.98 -19.68
N LEU A 38 22.31 -6.85 -20.42
CA LEU A 38 20.94 -7.27 -20.10
C LEU A 38 20.89 -8.06 -18.79
N TYR A 39 21.82 -8.99 -18.59
CA TYR A 39 21.90 -9.81 -17.39
C TYR A 39 22.16 -8.95 -16.14
N ASP A 40 23.08 -7.99 -16.23
CA ASP A 40 23.37 -7.05 -15.13
C ASP A 40 22.12 -6.25 -14.75
N LYS A 41 21.38 -5.73 -15.74
CA LYS A 41 20.10 -5.04 -15.51
C LYS A 41 19.05 -5.95 -14.90
N PHE A 42 18.99 -7.21 -15.33
CA PHE A 42 18.06 -8.18 -14.78
C PHE A 42 18.34 -8.46 -13.30
N VAL A 43 19.60 -8.61 -12.92
CA VAL A 43 20.01 -8.78 -11.52
C VAL A 43 19.66 -7.54 -10.69
N ALA A 44 19.95 -6.33 -11.21
CA ALA A 44 19.56 -5.09 -10.54
C ALA A 44 18.04 -5.01 -10.32
N PHE A 45 17.25 -5.39 -11.32
CA PHE A 45 15.79 -5.40 -11.20
C PHE A 45 15.28 -6.40 -10.15
N ILE A 46 15.93 -7.55 -9.97
CA ILE A 46 15.61 -8.47 -8.87
C ILE A 46 15.86 -7.81 -7.52
N GLN A 47 16.96 -7.08 -7.36
CA GLN A 47 17.25 -6.34 -6.13
C GLN A 47 16.19 -5.27 -5.83
N ASP A 48 15.75 -4.54 -6.86
CA ASP A 48 14.66 -3.57 -6.73
C ASP A 48 13.36 -4.24 -6.24
N LEU A 49 13.04 -5.44 -6.74
CA LEU A 49 11.87 -6.20 -6.30
C LEU A 49 11.97 -6.65 -4.84
N ASP A 50 13.15 -7.12 -4.40
CA ASP A 50 13.39 -7.46 -3.01
C ASP A 50 13.22 -6.24 -2.09
N GLU A 51 13.72 -5.07 -2.51
CA GLU A 51 13.56 -3.83 -1.76
C GLU A 51 12.08 -3.42 -1.65
N ILE A 52 11.31 -3.54 -2.73
CA ILE A 52 9.86 -3.29 -2.72
C ILE A 52 9.17 -4.24 -1.74
N GLY A 53 9.52 -5.53 -1.76
CA GLY A 53 8.97 -6.52 -0.82
C GLY A 53 9.20 -6.11 0.64
N ASN A 54 10.42 -5.67 0.96
CA ASN A 54 10.78 -5.19 2.30
C ASN A 54 9.98 -3.95 2.71
N ARG A 55 9.83 -2.98 1.80
CA ARG A 55 9.04 -1.75 2.04
C ARG A 55 7.57 -2.07 2.24
N LEU A 56 7.01 -3.04 1.52
CA LEU A 56 5.63 -3.47 1.70
C LEU A 56 5.39 -4.09 3.09
N GLN A 57 6.32 -4.90 3.59
CA GLN A 57 6.25 -5.43 4.96
C GLN A 57 6.31 -4.32 6.01
N GLN A 58 7.13 -3.30 5.80
CA GLN A 58 7.20 -2.14 6.70
C GLN A 58 5.89 -1.36 6.70
N LEU A 59 5.30 -1.14 5.52
CA LEU A 59 4.01 -0.49 5.37
C LEU A 59 2.91 -1.25 6.10
N ASP A 60 2.85 -2.58 5.95
CA ASP A 60 1.87 -3.42 6.63
C ASP A 60 1.98 -3.30 8.15
N ARG A 61 3.20 -3.35 8.70
CA ARG A 61 3.42 -3.13 10.14
C ARG A 61 2.98 -1.74 10.60
N ALA A 62 3.29 -0.71 9.82
CA ALA A 62 2.87 0.66 10.12
C ALA A 62 1.33 0.79 10.10
N TYR A 63 0.68 0.16 9.12
CA TYR A 63 -0.76 0.09 9.01
C TYR A 63 -1.40 -0.61 10.21
N LEU A 64 -0.91 -1.80 10.59
CA LEU A 64 -1.40 -2.53 11.76
C LEU A 64 -1.20 -1.72 13.05
N SER A 65 -0.07 -1.04 13.20
CA SER A 65 0.19 -0.14 14.35
C SER A 65 -0.79 1.03 14.41
N ALA A 66 -1.08 1.67 13.27
CA ALA A 66 -2.07 2.73 13.18
C ALA A 66 -3.48 2.23 13.51
N ARG A 67 -3.84 1.03 13.01
CA ARG A 67 -5.12 0.39 13.27
C ARG A 67 -5.31 0.01 14.75
N ASN A 68 -4.26 -0.49 15.40
CA ASN A 68 -4.26 -0.74 16.85
C ASN A 68 -4.50 0.54 17.65
N LYS A 69 -3.88 1.65 17.25
CA LYS A 69 -4.12 2.95 17.90
C LYS A 69 -5.54 3.46 17.68
N LEU A 70 -6.10 3.21 16.51
CA LEU A 70 -7.43 3.68 16.12
C LEU A 70 -8.56 2.90 16.80
N SER A 71 -8.59 1.57 16.65
CA SER A 71 -9.72 0.72 17.05
C SER A 71 -9.32 -0.56 17.79
N ASP A 72 -8.27 -1.26 17.37
CA ASP A 72 -8.10 -2.66 17.81
C ASP A 72 -7.33 -2.81 19.14
N GLY A 73 -6.61 -1.76 19.57
CA GLY A 73 -5.77 -1.76 20.77
C GLY A 73 -6.52 -1.39 22.05
N ARG A 74 -5.97 -1.79 23.20
CA ARG A 74 -6.49 -1.38 24.51
C ARG A 74 -6.33 0.14 24.70
N GLY A 75 -7.44 0.82 24.98
CA GLY A 75 -7.44 2.28 25.08
C GLY A 75 -7.26 2.97 23.74
N ASN A 76 -7.77 2.36 22.66
CA ASN A 76 -7.81 2.95 21.33
C ASN A 76 -8.56 4.30 21.29
N LEU A 77 -8.31 5.06 20.24
CA LEU A 77 -8.85 6.41 20.07
C LEU A 77 -10.37 6.43 19.95
N VAL A 78 -10.96 5.45 19.25
CA VAL A 78 -12.43 5.36 19.10
C VAL A 78 -13.11 5.21 20.45
N GLY A 79 -12.67 4.27 21.28
CA GLY A 79 -13.22 4.04 22.62
C GLY A 79 -13.04 5.25 23.54
N ARG A 80 -11.87 5.90 23.52
CA ARG A 80 -11.63 7.13 24.31
C ARG A 80 -12.50 8.29 23.85
N ALA A 81 -12.68 8.47 22.55
CA ALA A 81 -13.52 9.52 22.00
C ALA A 81 -15.00 9.31 22.37
N GLU A 82 -15.49 8.07 22.33
CA GLU A 82 -16.87 7.77 22.73
C GLU A 82 -17.08 7.92 24.23
N GLN A 83 -16.11 7.49 25.06
CA GLN A 83 -16.14 7.75 26.51
C GLN A 83 -16.17 9.25 26.83
N LEU A 84 -15.42 10.07 26.10
CA LEU A 84 -15.44 11.52 26.30
C LEU A 84 -16.81 12.13 25.92
N LYS A 85 -17.44 11.60 24.88
CA LYS A 85 -18.79 11.99 24.46
C LYS A 85 -19.84 11.60 25.49
N SER A 86 -19.74 10.41 26.10
CA SER A 86 -20.65 10.00 27.18
C SER A 86 -20.50 10.86 28.44
N LEU A 87 -19.30 11.39 28.70
CA LEU A 87 -19.03 12.36 29.77
C LEU A 87 -19.54 13.79 29.47
N GLY A 88 -20.23 14.01 28.34
CA GLY A 88 -20.88 15.28 28.01
C GLY A 88 -20.11 16.19 27.07
N ALA A 89 -19.07 15.69 26.39
CA ALA A 89 -18.43 16.46 25.33
C ALA A 89 -19.39 16.73 24.17
N ARG A 90 -19.45 18.00 23.73
CA ARG A 90 -20.32 18.43 22.63
C ARG A 90 -19.76 17.97 21.29
N ALA A 91 -20.15 16.78 20.85
CA ALA A 91 -19.86 16.26 19.52
C ALA A 91 -21.13 16.24 18.67
N SER A 92 -21.12 16.94 17.55
CA SER A 92 -22.28 17.04 16.65
C SER A 92 -22.43 15.84 15.71
N LYS A 93 -21.37 15.04 15.53
CA LYS A 93 -21.34 13.88 14.62
C LYS A 93 -21.13 12.59 15.43
N ARG A 94 -21.78 11.51 15.00
CA ARG A 94 -21.65 10.18 15.60
C ARG A 94 -20.71 9.32 14.74
N LEU A 95 -19.89 8.50 15.39
CA LEU A 95 -19.11 7.49 14.69
C LEU A 95 -20.06 6.37 14.20
N PRO A 96 -19.78 5.75 13.03
CA PRO A 96 -20.54 4.60 12.57
C PRO A 96 -20.43 3.42 13.54
N GLY A 97 -21.52 2.66 13.70
CA GLY A 97 -21.61 1.52 14.63
C GLY A 97 -20.51 0.48 14.43
N ASP A 98 -20.16 0.19 13.17
CA ASP A 98 -19.12 -0.78 12.80
C ASP A 98 -17.74 -0.49 13.43
N TRP A 99 -17.44 0.79 13.71
CA TRP A 99 -16.19 1.18 14.34
C TRP A 99 -16.25 1.10 15.87
N LEU A 100 -17.44 1.31 16.45
CA LEU A 100 -17.67 1.19 17.89
C LEU A 100 -17.63 -0.28 18.33
N GLU A 101 -18.27 -1.16 17.57
CA GLU A 101 -18.26 -2.60 17.81
C GLU A 101 -16.84 -3.16 17.72
N ARG A 102 -16.08 -2.79 16.68
CA ARG A 102 -14.67 -3.18 16.54
C ARG A 102 -13.78 -2.65 17.67
N ALA A 103 -14.08 -1.45 18.16
CA ALA A 103 -13.32 -0.85 19.26
C ALA A 103 -13.65 -1.44 20.64
N GLY A 104 -14.64 -2.34 20.72
CA GLY A 104 -15.15 -2.87 21.98
C GLY A 104 -15.77 -1.78 22.86
N ALA A 105 -16.22 -0.68 22.26
CA ALA A 105 -16.93 0.37 22.96
C ALA A 105 -18.38 -0.10 23.10
N ASP A 106 -18.71 -0.66 24.26
CA ASP A 106 -20.09 -1.07 24.58
C ASP A 106 -21.04 0.07 24.24
N LEU A 107 -22.05 -0.24 23.43
CA LEU A 107 -23.19 0.63 23.17
C LEU A 107 -23.93 0.84 24.49
N VAL A 108 -23.48 1.79 25.30
CA VAL A 108 -24.25 2.27 26.45
C VAL A 108 -25.28 3.26 25.91
N ASP A 109 -26.28 2.72 25.20
CA ASP A 109 -27.50 3.44 24.86
C ASP A 109 -28.45 3.34 26.05
N GLU A 110 -28.10 4.02 27.14
CA GLU A 110 -29.03 4.26 28.24
C GLU A 110 -28.90 5.71 28.70
N VAL A 111 -29.45 6.63 27.90
CA VAL A 111 -29.95 7.89 28.44
C VAL A 111 -31.44 7.69 28.66
N PRO A 112 -31.93 7.58 29.91
CA PRO A 112 -33.35 7.44 30.17
C PRO A 112 -34.08 8.69 29.64
N PRO A 113 -35.32 8.54 29.12
CA PRO A 113 -36.10 9.69 28.68
C PRO A 113 -36.29 10.62 29.87
N ARG A 114 -36.01 11.91 29.69
CA ARG A 114 -36.37 12.95 30.66
C ARG A 114 -37.89 13.00 30.77
N GLY A 115 -38.43 12.19 31.66
CA GLY A 115 -39.80 12.26 32.14
C GLY A 115 -39.98 13.52 32.98
N ASP A 116 -40.83 14.39 32.46
CA ASP A 116 -41.82 15.18 33.18
C ASP A 116 -41.37 15.91 34.48
N THR A 117 -41.18 17.22 34.38
CA THR A 117 -41.31 18.13 35.53
C THR A 117 -42.48 19.10 35.28
N GLY A 118 -43.63 18.55 34.94
CA GLY A 118 -44.91 19.22 34.93
C GLY A 118 -45.80 18.80 36.11
N GLN A 119 -45.35 18.95 37.36
CA GLN A 119 -46.25 19.07 38.52
C GLN A 119 -45.45 19.29 39.82
N ARG A 120 -45.56 20.51 40.37
CA ARG A 120 -45.74 20.81 41.81
C ARG A 120 -45.69 22.33 42.03
N ALA A 121 -46.82 22.99 41.86
CA ALA A 121 -47.23 24.18 42.60
C ALA A 121 -48.67 24.59 42.25
N ALA A 122 -49.65 23.72 42.47
CA ALA A 122 -51.05 24.12 42.53
C ALA A 122 -51.82 23.16 43.45
N GLN A 123 -52.10 23.66 44.66
CA GLN A 123 -53.17 23.30 45.62
C GLN A 123 -52.58 23.43 47.03
N SER A 124 -53.05 24.34 47.87
CA SER A 124 -54.44 24.40 48.36
C SER A 124 -54.76 25.86 48.78
N LEU A 125 -55.84 26.51 48.31
CA LEU A 125 -57.22 26.48 48.85
C LEU A 125 -57.24 26.96 50.32
N LYS A 126 -57.92 28.04 50.75
CA LYS A 126 -59.22 28.62 50.32
C LYS A 126 -59.46 30.04 50.94
N PRO A 127 -60.58 30.72 50.60
CA PRO A 127 -60.88 32.14 50.85
C PRO A 127 -61.65 32.40 52.15
N GLU A 128 -61.74 33.66 52.58
CA GLU A 128 -62.99 34.35 52.97
C GLU A 128 -62.74 35.77 53.54
N ALA A 129 -63.72 36.64 53.28
CA ALA A 129 -64.03 37.97 53.84
C ALA A 129 -63.06 39.14 53.58
#